data_AF-A0AB39MAR9-F1
#
_entry.id   AF-A0AB39MAR9-F1
#
_cell.length_a   1.000
_cell.length_b   1.000
_cell.length_c   1.000
_cell.angle_alpha   90.00
_cell.angle_beta   90.00
_cell.angle_gamma   90.00
#
_symmetry.space_group_name_H-M   'P 1'
#
loop_
_entity.id
_entity.type
_entity.pdbx_description
1 polymer ?
#
loop_
_entity_poly.entity_id
_entity_poly.type
_entity_poly.pdbx_seq_one_letter_code
_entity_poly.pdbx_strand_id
1 'polypeptide(L)'
;MAQALRPNTAGSLFATDGKPHPLQDTLLAVTLVLGLTAFITGFFHSLHLLSSWTGLVGILIGAYGQWISETTRERFGLILGLGAAGVGFFLGMAHGGLFGGVIS
;
A
#
# COMPACT_ATOMS: atom_id res chain seq x y z
N MET A 1 -30.84 19.23 -27.88
CA MET A 1 -30.30 18.87 -26.55
C MET A 1 -28.80 18.63 -26.69
N ALA A 2 -27.99 19.68 -26.55
CA ALA A 2 -26.53 19.58 -26.63
C ALA A 2 -25.96 19.84 -25.23
N GLN A 3 -26.05 18.83 -24.36
CA GLN A 3 -25.29 18.84 -23.13
C GLN A 3 -23.85 18.52 -23.51
N ALA A 4 -23.05 19.58 -23.68
CA ALA A 4 -21.62 19.45 -23.84
C ALA A 4 -21.10 18.57 -22.69
N LEU A 5 -20.53 17.43 -23.03
CA LEU A 5 -19.71 16.62 -22.12
C LEU A 5 -18.59 17.54 -21.64
N ARG A 6 -18.81 18.28 -20.54
CA ARG A 6 -17.69 18.82 -19.77
C ARG A 6 -16.80 17.62 -19.50
N PRO A 7 -15.49 17.68 -19.79
CA PRO A 7 -14.57 16.66 -19.36
C PRO A 7 -14.82 16.49 -17.87
N ASN A 8 -15.44 15.38 -17.49
CA ASN A 8 -15.58 15.01 -16.11
C ASN A 8 -14.18 14.53 -15.76
N THR A 9 -13.28 15.48 -15.48
CA THR A 9 -12.06 15.22 -14.74
C THR A 9 -12.58 14.64 -13.43
N ALA A 10 -12.85 13.34 -13.42
CA ALA A 10 -13.02 12.55 -12.22
C ALA A 10 -11.92 13.06 -11.28
N GLY A 11 -12.33 13.59 -10.13
CA GLY A 11 -11.48 14.45 -9.30
C GLY A 11 -10.05 13.92 -9.25
N SER A 12 -9.09 14.81 -9.54
CA SER A 12 -7.65 14.53 -9.65
C SER A 12 -7.21 13.39 -8.71
N LEU A 13 -6.33 12.49 -9.16
CA LEU A 13 -5.79 11.39 -8.33
C LEU A 13 -5.16 11.89 -7.02
N PHE A 14 -4.78 13.16 -6.97
CA PHE A 14 -4.24 13.85 -5.81
C PHE A 14 -5.21 14.90 -5.22
N ALA A 15 -6.50 14.77 -5.49
CA ALA A 15 -7.51 15.66 -4.94
C ALA A 15 -7.53 15.55 -3.41
N THR A 16 -7.52 16.71 -2.77
CA THR A 16 -7.61 16.88 -1.32
C THR A 16 -8.79 17.79 -1.00
N ASP A 17 -9.33 17.68 0.20
CA ASP A 17 -10.44 18.50 0.69
C ASP A 17 -9.99 19.73 1.52
N GLY A 18 -8.68 19.95 1.62
CA GLY A 18 -8.07 21.05 2.37
C GLY A 18 -8.12 20.93 3.89
N LYS A 19 -8.58 19.79 4.43
CA LYS A 19 -8.60 19.53 5.87
C LYS A 19 -7.40 18.66 6.29
N PRO A 20 -6.92 18.80 7.54
CA PRO A 20 -5.88 17.92 8.05
C PRO A 20 -6.45 16.53 8.34
N HIS A 21 -5.84 15.49 7.76
CA HIS A 21 -6.19 14.08 7.95
C HIS A 21 -5.01 13.29 8.54
N PRO A 22 -4.57 13.62 9.79
CA PRO A 22 -3.30 13.13 10.32
C PRO A 22 -3.23 11.61 10.42
N LEU A 23 -4.34 10.95 10.74
CA LEU A 23 -4.40 9.49 10.83
C LEU A 23 -4.29 8.84 9.43
N GLN A 24 -5.08 9.30 8.47
CA GLN A 24 -5.12 8.77 7.11
C GLN A 24 -3.77 9.00 6.40
N ASP A 25 -3.19 10.20 6.56
CA ASP A 25 -1.87 10.53 6.02
C ASP A 25 -0.76 9.66 6.65
N THR A 26 -0.84 9.40 7.95
CA THR A 26 0.10 8.50 8.62
C THR A 26 -0.04 7.06 8.12
N LEU A 27 -1.28 6.56 7.99
CA LEU A 27 -1.54 5.22 7.46
C LEU A 27 -1.04 5.08 6.02
N LEU A 28 -1.24 6.11 5.18
CA LEU A 28 -0.68 6.17 3.83
C LEU A 28 0.84 6.09 3.86
N ALA A 29 1.51 6.92 4.66
CA ALA A 29 2.96 6.97 4.73
C ALA A 29 3.54 5.62 5.22
N VAL A 30 2.96 5.06 6.29
CA VAL A 30 3.37 3.75 6.83
C VAL A 30 3.18 2.65 5.78
N THR A 31 2.03 2.62 5.09
CA THR A 31 1.77 1.61 4.06
C THR A 31 2.75 1.72 2.90
N LEU A 32 3.08 2.94 2.45
CA LEU A 32 4.07 3.14 1.39
C LEU A 32 5.47 2.69 1.81
N VAL A 33 5.90 3.02 3.02
CA VAL A 33 7.21 2.62 3.54
C VAL A 33 7.30 1.10 3.68
N LEU A 34 6.28 0.47 4.28
CA LEU A 34 6.24 -0.98 4.43
C LEU A 34 6.15 -1.68 3.06
N GLY A 35 5.30 -1.18 2.16
CA GLY A 35 5.15 -1.74 0.83
C GLY A 35 6.43 -1.65 0.00
N LEU A 36 7.10 -0.50 0.01
CA LEU A 36 8.37 -0.31 -0.69
C LEU A 36 9.48 -1.19 -0.07
N THR A 37 9.52 -1.30 1.26
CA THR A 37 10.46 -2.19 1.95
C THR A 37 10.22 -3.64 1.53
N ALA A 38 8.98 -4.11 1.57
CA ALA A 38 8.61 -5.46 1.17
C ALA A 38 8.97 -5.74 -0.30
N PHE A 39 8.62 -4.81 -1.20
CA PHE A 39 8.86 -4.91 -2.63
C PHE A 39 10.36 -5.02 -2.95
N ILE A 40 11.17 -4.09 -2.43
CA ILE A 40 12.62 -4.09 -2.69
C ILE A 40 13.27 -5.35 -2.10
N THR A 41 12.93 -5.70 -0.85
CA THR A 41 13.54 -6.83 -0.17
C THR A 41 13.12 -8.18 -0.74
N GLY A 42 11.94 -8.26 -1.37
CA GLY A 42 11.41 -9.48 -2.00
C GLY A 42 12.26 -10.01 -3.16
N PHE A 43 13.10 -9.17 -3.76
CA PHE A 43 14.05 -9.59 -4.80
C PHE A 43 15.30 -10.28 -4.24
N PHE A 44 15.50 -10.28 -2.92
CA PHE A 44 16.65 -10.90 -2.26
C PHE A 44 16.22 -12.16 -1.51
N HIS A 45 16.74 -13.31 -1.93
CA HIS A 45 16.41 -14.63 -1.38
C HIS A 45 16.66 -14.73 0.14
N SER A 46 17.68 -14.05 0.66
CA SER A 46 18.03 -14.06 2.09
C SER A 46 17.14 -13.15 2.95
N LEU A 47 16.36 -12.24 2.35
CA LEU A 47 15.54 -11.25 3.06
C LEU A 47 14.05 -11.59 3.06
N HIS A 48 13.70 -12.84 2.73
CA HIS A 48 12.32 -13.29 2.63
C HIS A 48 11.51 -13.08 3.92
N LEU A 49 12.13 -13.25 5.10
CA LEU A 49 11.46 -13.06 6.37
C LEU A 49 11.06 -11.58 6.58
N LEU A 50 11.95 -10.65 6.24
CA LEU A 50 11.67 -9.21 6.25
C LEU A 50 10.59 -8.85 5.22
N SER A 51 10.73 -9.34 3.99
CA SER A 51 9.80 -9.07 2.90
C SER A 51 8.39 -9.59 3.20
N SER A 52 8.26 -10.81 3.73
CA SER A 52 6.99 -11.39 4.13
C SER A 52 6.33 -10.64 5.29
N TRP A 53 7.07 -10.29 6.35
CA TRP A 53 6.46 -9.59 7.48
C TRP A 53 6.09 -8.14 7.14
N THR A 54 6.98 -7.41 6.49
CA THR A 54 6.69 -6.02 6.06
C THR A 54 5.56 -5.98 5.04
N GLY A 55 5.51 -6.96 4.11
CA GLY A 55 4.42 -7.11 3.16
C GLY A 55 3.09 -7.43 3.84
N LEU A 56 3.06 -8.38 4.79
CA LEU A 56 1.85 -8.73 5.52
C LEU A 56 1.29 -7.56 6.34
N VAL A 57 2.15 -6.92 7.14
CA VAL A 57 1.76 -5.77 7.96
C VAL A 57 1.33 -4.60 7.05
N GLY A 58 2.04 -4.37 5.95
CA GLY A 58 1.68 -3.37 4.95
C GLY A 58 0.31 -3.62 4.31
N ILE A 59 -0.03 -4.89 4.01
CA ILE A 59 -1.35 -5.27 3.51
C ILE A 59 -2.45 -4.94 4.53
N LEU A 60 -2.24 -5.32 5.80
CA LEU A 60 -3.24 -5.09 6.85
C LEU A 60 -3.48 -3.59 7.11
N ILE A 61 -2.40 -2.83 7.27
CA ILE A 61 -2.46 -1.37 7.50
C ILE A 61 -3.06 -0.68 6.27
N GLY A 62 -2.63 -1.05 5.07
CA GLY A 62 -3.12 -0.47 3.83
C GLY A 62 -4.61 -0.74 3.60
N ALA A 63 -5.08 -1.95 3.89
CA ALA A 63 -6.49 -2.32 3.77
C ALA A 63 -7.36 -1.54 4.76
N TYR A 64 -6.89 -1.38 6.00
CA TYR A 64 -7.56 -0.52 6.97
C TYR A 64 -7.56 0.95 6.54
N GLY A 65 -6.43 1.45 6.02
CA GLY A 65 -6.30 2.79 5.47
C GLY A 65 -7.32 3.07 4.36
N GLN A 66 -7.53 2.11 3.45
CA GLN A 66 -8.54 2.23 2.38
C GLN A 66 -9.95 2.44 2.94
N TRP A 67 -10.30 1.75 4.04
CA TRP A 67 -11.62 1.84 4.66
C TRP A 67 -11.90 3.24 5.22
N ILE A 68 -10.91 3.85 5.88
CA ILE A 68 -11.07 5.13 6.60
C ILE A 68 -10.70 6.36 5.77
N SER A 69 -10.15 6.18 4.56
CA SER A 69 -9.71 7.29 3.70
C SER A 69 -10.86 8.18 3.25
N GLU A 70 -10.68 9.49 3.41
CA GLU A 70 -11.66 10.50 3.03
C GLU A 70 -11.35 11.07 1.64
N THR A 71 -10.07 11.17 1.28
CA THR A 71 -9.64 11.81 0.04
C THR A 71 -9.20 10.82 -1.05
N THR A 72 -9.28 11.25 -2.31
CA THR A 72 -8.77 10.46 -3.44
C THR A 72 -7.26 10.29 -3.36
N ARG A 73 -6.52 11.32 -2.90
CA ARG A 73 -5.07 11.27 -2.69
C ARG A 73 -4.66 10.14 -1.76
N GLU A 74 -5.32 10.03 -0.60
CA GLU A 74 -5.06 8.97 0.38
C GLU A 74 -5.30 7.59 -0.23
N ARG A 75 -6.46 7.39 -0.84
CA ARG A 75 -6.83 6.12 -1.46
C ARG A 75 -5.84 5.71 -2.53
N PHE A 76 -5.44 6.65 -3.39
CA PHE A 76 -4.50 6.37 -4.46
C PHE A 76 -3.12 5.94 -3.91
N GLY A 77 -2.56 6.70 -2.97
CA GLY A 77 -1.27 6.34 -2.37
C GLY A 77 -1.31 5.01 -1.61
N LEU A 78 -2.39 4.74 -0.89
CA LEU A 78 -2.59 3.47 -0.19
C LEU A 78 -2.71 2.29 -1.17
N ILE A 79 -3.36 2.44 -2.33
CA ILE A 79 -3.40 1.38 -3.37
C ILE A 79 -2.00 1.08 -3.89
N LEU A 80 -1.17 2.10 -4.13
CA LEU A 80 0.21 1.90 -4.56
C LEU A 80 1.03 1.15 -3.49
N GLY A 81 0.90 1.56 -2.23
CA GLY A 81 1.55 0.89 -1.10
C GLY A 81 1.08 -0.55 -0.93
N LEU A 82 -0.22 -0.80 -1.06
CA LEU A 82 -0.81 -2.16 -1.05
C LEU A 82 -0.28 -3.03 -2.18
N GLY A 83 -0.17 -2.48 -3.39
CA GLY A 83 0.40 -3.20 -4.53
C GLY A 83 1.85 -3.61 -4.27
N ALA A 84 2.68 -2.68 -3.79
CA ALA A 84 4.07 -2.95 -3.45
C ALA A 84 4.19 -3.97 -2.30
N ALA A 85 3.37 -3.83 -1.25
CA ALA A 85 3.32 -4.76 -0.12
C ALA A 85 2.89 -6.16 -0.56
N GLY A 86 1.88 -6.26 -1.43
CA GLY A 86 1.41 -7.53 -2.00
C GLY A 86 2.50 -8.25 -2.78
N VAL A 87 3.16 -7.56 -3.72
CA VAL A 87 4.24 -8.15 -4.52
C VAL A 87 5.38 -8.62 -3.62
N GLY A 88 5.84 -7.76 -2.70
CA GLY A 88 6.87 -8.13 -1.73
C GLY A 88 6.48 -9.34 -0.89
N PHE A 89 5.27 -9.33 -0.32
CA PHE A 89 4.75 -10.44 0.46
C PHE A 89 4.77 -11.77 -0.30
N PHE A 90 4.24 -11.80 -1.53
CA PHE A 90 4.20 -13.02 -2.34
C PHE A 90 5.60 -13.51 -2.70
N LEU A 91 6.53 -12.61 -3.03
CA LEU A 91 7.93 -12.96 -3.25
C LEU A 91 8.56 -13.54 -1.98
N GLY A 92 8.42 -12.89 -0.82
CA GLY A 92 8.93 -13.43 0.45
C GLY A 92 8.33 -14.80 0.78
N MET A 93 7.03 -14.98 0.53
CA MET A 93 6.35 -16.28 0.69
C MET A 93 6.94 -17.37 -0.20
N ALA A 94 7.31 -17.05 -1.44
CA ALA A 94 7.94 -17.99 -2.36
C ALA A 94 9.37 -18.41 -1.93
N HIS A 95 10.06 -17.59 -1.14
CA HIS A 95 11.47 -17.80 -0.77
C HIS A 95 11.70 -18.37 0.64
N GLY A 96 10.63 -18.69 1.39
CA GLY A 96 10.74 -19.26 2.75
C GLY A 96 9.65 -18.82 3.71
N GLY A 97 8.83 -17.85 3.32
CA GLY A 97 7.66 -17.41 4.08
C GLY A 97 7.97 -16.73 5.40
N LEU A 98 6.91 -16.54 6.20
CA LEU A 98 6.94 -15.72 7.42
C LEU A 98 7.91 -16.23 8.50
N PHE A 99 8.33 -17.49 8.42
CA PHE A 99 9.13 -18.11 9.47
C PHE A 99 10.47 -18.64 9.00
N GLY A 100 10.73 -18.79 7.70
CA GLY A 100 12.06 -19.10 7.17
C GLY A 100 12.78 -20.31 7.80
N GLY A 101 12.05 -21.26 8.39
CA GLY A 101 12.62 -22.38 9.14
C GLY A 101 13.07 -22.07 10.58
N VAL A 102 12.72 -20.91 11.14
CA VAL A 102 13.06 -20.55 12.54
C VAL A 102 12.21 -21.31 13.58
N ILE A 103 11.06 -21.86 13.18
CA ILE A 103 10.15 -22.64 14.04
C ILE A 103 10.12 -24.12 13.63
N SER A 104 11.18 -24.63 12.99
CA SER A 104 11.31 -26.06 12.67
C SER A 104 11.95 -26.85 13.80
#